data_AF-A0A6J6B8M1-F1
#
_entry.id   AF-A0A6J6B8M1-F1
#
_cell.length_a   1.000
_cell.length_b   1.000
_cell.length_c   1.000
_cell.angle_alpha   90.00
_cell.angle_beta   90.00
_cell.angle_gamma   90.00
#
_symmetry.space_group_name_H-M   'P 1'
#
loop_
_entity.id
_entity.type
_entity.pdbx_description
1 polymer ?
#
loop_
_entity_poly.entity_id
_entity_poly.type
_entity_poly.pdbx_seq_one_letter_code
_entity_poly.pdbx_strand_id
1 'polypeptide(L)'
;MTVRRIMGTEVEYGISVPGHPHANSMNLSAQIVNSYGVAQKQGATTRWDFEQEHPLEDARGVNLPPALREALEGTYEDPGLLNVILTNGARLYVDHAHPEYSTPEVTNPLDAVIWERRGSK
;
A
#
# COMPACT_ATOMS: atom_id res chain seq x y z
N MET A 1 15.75 -13.90 26.52
CA MET A 1 15.98 -14.35 25.13
C MET A 1 16.02 -13.10 24.25
N THR A 2 17.04 -12.91 23.42
CA THR A 2 17.10 -11.79 22.47
C THR A 2 16.80 -12.32 21.07
N VAL A 3 15.60 -12.01 20.56
CA VAL A 3 15.28 -12.28 19.15
C VAL A 3 15.96 -11.23 18.30
N ARG A 4 16.82 -11.64 17.37
CA ARG A 4 17.48 -10.77 16.39
C ARG A 4 17.25 -11.29 14.98
N ARG A 5 16.28 -10.71 14.28
CA ARG A 5 15.85 -11.07 12.92
C ARG A 5 15.32 -9.81 12.24
N ILE A 6 15.60 -9.65 10.95
CA ILE A 6 14.99 -8.59 10.15
C ILE A 6 13.49 -8.84 10.05
N MET A 7 12.68 -7.86 10.44
CA MET A 7 11.21 -7.93 10.42
C MET A 7 10.62 -6.54 10.22
N GLY A 8 9.34 -6.52 9.85
CA GLY A 8 8.48 -5.35 9.76
C GLY A 8 7.03 -5.77 9.99
N THR A 9 6.13 -4.81 9.94
CA THR A 9 4.67 -4.98 10.04
C THR A 9 3.99 -4.10 9.00
N GLU A 10 2.85 -4.58 8.54
CA GLU A 10 1.98 -3.99 7.52
C GLU A 10 0.59 -3.86 8.15
N VAL A 11 0.04 -2.64 8.15
CA VAL A 11 -1.23 -2.34 8.81
C VAL A 11 -2.13 -1.58 7.86
N GLU A 12 -3.17 -2.27 7.39
CA GLU A 12 -4.28 -1.69 6.66
C GLU A 12 -5.29 -1.07 7.63
N TYR A 13 -5.60 0.21 7.43
CA TYR A 13 -6.57 0.91 8.28
C TYR A 13 -7.98 0.83 7.67
N GLY A 14 -8.96 0.53 8.52
CA GLY A 14 -10.36 0.72 8.17
C GLY A 14 -10.67 2.21 7.97
N ILE A 15 -11.31 2.56 6.86
CA ILE A 15 -11.65 3.95 6.53
C ILE A 15 -13.16 4.11 6.38
N SER A 16 -13.71 5.17 6.98
CA SER A 16 -15.13 5.52 6.87
C SER A 16 -15.33 7.02 7.04
N VAL A 17 -16.42 7.54 6.49
CA VAL A 17 -16.83 8.94 6.66
C VAL A 17 -18.19 8.96 7.34
N PRO A 18 -18.29 9.51 8.57
CA PRO A 18 -19.57 9.64 9.26
C PRO A 18 -20.62 10.36 8.40
N GLY A 19 -21.83 9.80 8.35
CA GLY A 19 -22.94 10.32 7.53
C GLY A 19 -22.82 10.04 6.03
N HIS A 20 -21.73 9.44 5.55
CA HIS A 20 -21.50 9.15 4.13
C HIS A 20 -21.13 7.66 3.92
N PRO A 21 -22.09 6.73 4.11
CA PRO A 21 -21.81 5.28 4.07
C PRO A 21 -21.40 4.75 2.69
N HIS A 22 -21.63 5.51 1.62
CA HIS A 22 -21.28 5.15 0.24
C HIS A 22 -20.07 5.92 -0.30
N ALA A 23 -19.30 6.56 0.57
CA ALA A 23 -18.07 7.23 0.14
C ALA A 23 -17.08 6.21 -0.43
N ASN A 24 -16.43 6.56 -1.53
CA ASN A 24 -15.46 5.69 -2.20
C ASN A 24 -14.18 5.57 -1.34
N SER A 25 -13.93 4.38 -0.80
CA SER A 25 -12.81 4.10 0.11
C SER A 25 -11.43 4.27 -0.53
N MET A 26 -11.29 3.95 -1.82
CA MET A 26 -10.04 4.16 -2.56
C MET A 26 -9.69 5.66 -2.64
N ASN A 27 -10.68 6.50 -2.98
CA ASN A 27 -10.51 7.95 -3.03
C ASN A 27 -10.19 8.55 -1.65
N LEU A 28 -10.86 8.06 -0.59
CA LEU A 28 -10.59 8.50 0.77
C LEU A 28 -9.17 8.12 1.22
N SER A 29 -8.74 6.90 0.91
CA SER A 29 -7.38 6.42 1.19
C SER A 29 -6.34 7.26 0.45
N ALA A 30 -6.60 7.54 -0.83
CA ALA A 30 -5.76 8.40 -1.65
C ALA A 30 -5.61 9.79 -1.04
N GLN A 31 -6.68 10.38 -0.52
CA GLN A 31 -6.63 11.69 0.15
C GLN A 31 -5.70 11.68 1.37
N ILE A 32 -5.74 10.63 2.20
CA ILE A 32 -4.87 10.49 3.36
C ILE A 32 -3.40 10.43 2.94
N VAL A 33 -3.06 9.51 2.04
CA VAL A 33 -1.67 9.30 1.59
C VAL A 33 -1.11 10.55 0.92
N ASN A 34 -1.89 11.18 0.04
CA ASN A 34 -1.54 12.42 -0.63
C ASN A 34 -1.27 13.56 0.35
N SER A 35 -2.16 13.74 1.33
CA SER A 35 -2.03 14.82 2.32
C SER A 35 -0.73 14.70 3.12
N TYR A 36 -0.33 13.47 3.46
CA TYR A 36 0.91 13.21 4.19
C TYR A 36 2.14 13.44 3.31
N GLY A 37 2.12 12.97 2.06
CA GLY A 37 3.20 13.19 1.09
C GLY A 37 3.50 14.67 0.85
N VAL A 38 2.44 15.47 0.64
CA VAL A 38 2.54 16.93 0.49
C VAL A 38 3.08 17.59 1.76
N ALA A 39 2.55 17.23 2.95
CA ALA A 39 2.97 17.81 4.22
C ALA A 39 4.45 17.56 4.53
N GLN A 40 4.96 16.37 4.18
CA GLN A 40 6.34 15.98 4.41
C GLN A 40 7.31 16.49 3.30
N LYS A 41 6.81 17.20 2.28
CA LYS A 41 7.59 17.61 1.10
C LYS A 41 8.34 16.44 0.46
N GLN A 42 7.76 15.24 0.55
CA GLN A 42 8.33 14.02 -0.01
C GLN A 42 8.18 14.10 -1.53
N GLY A 43 9.30 14.30 -2.23
CA GLY A 43 9.34 14.38 -3.70
C GLY A 43 9.56 13.03 -4.38
N ALA A 44 9.92 11.99 -3.62
CA ALA A 44 10.16 10.65 -4.13
C ALA A 44 8.87 9.81 -4.04
N THR A 45 8.14 9.75 -5.13
CA THR A 45 7.05 8.78 -5.30
C THR A 45 7.65 7.48 -5.82
N THR A 46 7.22 6.35 -5.27
CA THR A 46 7.60 5.03 -5.79
C THR A 46 6.42 4.47 -6.56
N ARG A 47 6.67 3.93 -7.74
CA ARG A 47 5.64 3.20 -8.50
C ARG A 47 5.63 1.75 -8.06
N TRP A 48 4.46 1.13 -8.17
CA TRP A 48 4.38 -0.31 -8.07
C TRP A 48 5.10 -0.94 -9.27
N ASP A 49 5.96 -1.90 -8.98
CA ASP A 49 6.63 -2.70 -10.01
C ASP A 49 5.88 -4.02 -10.15
N PHE A 50 5.09 -4.12 -11.23
CA PHE A 50 4.35 -5.32 -11.60
C PHE A 50 5.03 -6.07 -12.76
N GLU A 51 6.27 -5.74 -13.14
CA GLU A 51 6.91 -6.31 -14.33
C GLU A 51 7.02 -7.85 -14.28
N GLN A 52 7.11 -8.41 -13.08
CA GLN A 52 7.19 -9.86 -12.86
C GLN A 52 5.84 -10.52 -12.54
N GLU A 53 4.75 -9.75 -12.55
CA GLU A 53 3.42 -10.26 -12.26
C GLU A 53 2.64 -10.50 -13.55
N HIS A 54 2.15 -11.72 -13.71
CA HIS A 54 1.27 -12.11 -14.81
C HIS A 54 -0.01 -12.75 -14.24
N PRO A 55 -0.92 -11.96 -13.63
CA PRO A 55 -2.09 -12.50 -12.92
C PRO A 55 -3.04 -13.33 -13.79
N LEU A 56 -3.02 -13.07 -15.10
CA LEU A 56 -3.88 -13.71 -16.10
C LEU A 56 -3.19 -14.89 -16.82
N GLU A 57 -1.94 -15.19 -16.45
CA GLU A 57 -1.19 -16.34 -16.93
C GLU A 57 -1.15 -17.42 -15.84
N ASP A 58 -1.70 -18.59 -16.14
CA ASP A 58 -1.61 -19.73 -15.24
C ASP A 58 -0.23 -20.38 -15.33
N ALA A 59 0.43 -20.60 -14.19
CA ALA A 59 1.74 -21.26 -14.12
C ALA A 59 1.77 -22.68 -14.73
N ARG A 60 0.61 -23.31 -14.96
CA ARG A 60 0.46 -24.59 -15.64
C ARG A 60 0.39 -24.47 -17.17
N GLY A 61 0.48 -23.25 -17.71
CA GLY A 61 0.47 -22.96 -19.15
C GLY A 61 -0.93 -22.74 -19.75
N VAL A 62 -1.95 -22.47 -18.92
CA VAL A 62 -3.31 -22.16 -19.37
C VAL A 62 -3.48 -20.65 -19.41
N ASN A 63 -3.66 -20.08 -20.60
CA ASN A 63 -3.89 -18.65 -20.76
C ASN A 63 -5.37 -18.35 -20.99
N LEU A 64 -5.83 -17.23 -20.45
CA LEU A 64 -7.18 -16.75 -20.72
C LEU A 64 -7.34 -16.36 -22.19
N PRO A 65 -8.51 -16.62 -22.81
CA PRO A 65 -8.81 -16.11 -24.14
C PRO A 65 -8.68 -14.57 -24.17
N PRO A 66 -8.17 -13.96 -25.26
CA PRO A 66 -7.91 -12.52 -25.33
C PRO A 66 -9.10 -11.65 -24.93
N ALA A 67 -10.33 -12.04 -25.31
CA ALA A 67 -11.55 -11.30 -24.95
C ALA A 67 -11.85 -11.30 -23.44
N LEU A 68 -11.52 -12.40 -22.74
CA LEU A 68 -11.69 -12.47 -21.29
C LEU A 68 -10.54 -11.75 -20.57
N ARG A 69 -9.33 -11.82 -21.13
CA ARG A 69 -8.17 -11.08 -20.63
C ARG A 69 -8.44 -9.57 -20.65
N GLU A 70 -8.90 -9.03 -21.78
CA GLU A 70 -9.25 -7.61 -21.94
C GLU A 70 -10.36 -7.16 -20.97
N ALA A 71 -11.37 -8.00 -20.73
CA ALA A 71 -12.45 -7.71 -19.79
C ALA A 71 -12.00 -7.69 -18.31
N LEU A 72 -10.96 -8.45 -17.97
CA LEU A 72 -10.46 -8.61 -16.60
C LEU A 72 -9.28 -7.68 -16.27
N GLU A 73 -8.47 -7.33 -17.27
CA GLU A 73 -7.29 -6.48 -17.07
C GLU A 73 -7.69 -5.11 -16.52
N GLY A 74 -8.89 -4.63 -16.85
CA GLY A 74 -9.40 -3.35 -16.39
C GLY A 74 -8.50 -2.18 -16.80
N THR A 75 -9.03 -0.97 -16.80
CA THR A 75 -8.18 0.22 -16.80
C THR A 75 -7.80 0.49 -15.36
N TYR A 76 -6.75 -0.17 -14.87
CA TYR A 76 -6.12 0.21 -13.60
C TYR A 76 -5.40 1.55 -13.82
N GLU A 77 -6.14 2.65 -13.70
CA GLU A 77 -5.51 3.96 -13.60
C GLU A 77 -4.88 4.08 -12.21
N ASP A 78 -3.55 3.93 -12.14
CA ASP A 78 -2.78 4.29 -10.96
C ASP A 78 -2.89 5.82 -10.78
N PRO A 79 -3.59 6.32 -9.74
CA PRO A 79 -3.81 7.75 -9.51
C PRO A 79 -2.53 8.55 -9.21
N GLY A 80 -1.35 7.93 -9.28
CA GLY A 80 -0.07 8.63 -9.46
C GLY A 80 0.52 9.24 -8.19
N LEU A 81 -0.18 9.20 -7.06
CA LEU A 81 0.31 9.63 -5.75
C LEU A 81 -0.27 8.80 -4.61
N LEU A 82 -0.26 7.47 -4.78
CA LEU A 82 -0.76 6.51 -3.79
C LEU A 82 0.35 5.82 -3.00
N ASN A 83 1.61 6.27 -3.09
CA ASN A 83 2.73 5.55 -2.52
C ASN A 83 3.92 6.47 -2.21
N VAL A 84 4.24 6.63 -0.92
CA VAL A 84 5.33 7.47 -0.43
C VAL A 84 6.22 6.70 0.55
N ILE A 85 7.54 6.92 0.43
CA ILE A 85 8.51 6.49 1.44
C ILE A 85 8.69 7.61 2.45
N LEU A 86 8.65 7.29 3.74
CA LEU A 86 8.73 8.24 4.83
C LEU A 86 10.18 8.42 5.30
N THR A 87 10.47 9.51 6.01
CA THR A 87 11.82 9.84 6.49
C THR A 87 12.36 8.85 7.53
N ASN A 88 11.49 8.07 8.17
CA ASN A 88 11.84 6.98 9.06
C ASN A 88 12.09 5.64 8.35
N GLY A 89 11.98 5.60 7.02
CA GLY A 89 12.11 4.37 6.22
C GLY A 89 10.81 3.57 6.07
N ALA A 90 9.70 4.00 6.68
CA ALA A 90 8.40 3.38 6.47
C ALA A 90 7.84 3.67 5.07
N ARG A 91 6.86 2.87 4.64
CA ARG A 91 6.04 3.12 3.44
C ARG A 91 4.62 3.48 3.86
N LEU A 92 4.05 4.50 3.24
CA LEU A 92 2.65 4.87 3.38
C LEU A 92 2.02 4.89 1.99
N TYR A 93 1.00 4.07 1.77
CA TYR A 93 0.42 3.89 0.45
C TYR A 93 -1.05 3.50 0.52
N VAL A 94 -1.71 3.45 -0.64
CA VAL A 94 -3.06 2.90 -0.76
C VAL A 94 -2.94 1.48 -1.27
N ASP A 95 -3.37 0.53 -0.46
CA ASP A 95 -3.64 -0.83 -0.91
C ASP A 95 -5.14 -0.97 -1.19
N HIS A 96 -5.47 -0.91 -2.48
CA HIS A 96 -6.84 -0.94 -2.96
C HIS A 96 -7.78 0.04 -2.20
N ALA A 97 -8.57 -0.48 -1.27
CA ALA A 97 -9.58 0.26 -0.51
C ALA A 97 -9.07 0.87 0.81
N HIS A 98 -7.81 0.65 1.16
CA HIS A 98 -7.26 0.96 2.47
C HIS A 98 -6.01 1.85 2.36
N PRO A 99 -5.84 2.83 3.27
CA PRO A 99 -4.54 3.41 3.50
C PRO A 99 -3.73 2.44 4.38
N GLU A 100 -2.50 2.17 3.97
CA GLU A 100 -1.63 1.20 4.60
C GLU A 100 -0.31 1.84 5.02
N TYR A 101 0.15 1.49 6.22
CA TYR A 101 1.47 1.82 6.72
C TYR A 101 2.29 0.56 6.94
N SER A 102 3.43 0.46 6.25
CA SER A 102 4.45 -0.56 6.49
C SER A 102 5.61 0.06 7.25
N THR A 103 5.95 -0.53 8.39
CA THR A 103 7.10 -0.09 9.22
C THR A 103 8.43 -0.24 8.48
N PRO A 104 9.48 0.52 8.85
CA PRO A 104 10.82 0.23 8.38
C PRO A 104 11.29 -1.14 8.86
N GLU A 105 12.28 -1.71 8.20
CA GLU A 105 12.91 -2.94 8.64
C GLU A 105 13.61 -2.73 9.99
N VAL A 106 13.26 -3.58 10.96
CA VAL A 106 13.84 -3.58 12.30
C VAL A 106 14.46 -4.94 12.62
N THR A 107 15.25 -5.01 13.69
CA THR A 107 15.99 -6.23 14.04
C THR A 107 15.40 -6.98 15.22
N ASN A 108 14.39 -6.44 15.89
CA ASN A 108 13.78 -7.04 17.07
C ASN A 108 12.30 -6.65 17.21
N PRO A 109 11.51 -7.46 17.95
CA PRO A 109 10.06 -7.23 18.07
C PRO A 109 9.66 -5.94 18.78
N LEU A 110 10.50 -5.44 19.71
CA LEU A 110 10.19 -4.21 20.44
C LEU A 110 10.22 -3.01 19.48
N ASP A 111 11.24 -2.94 18.63
CA ASP A 111 11.35 -1.89 17.62
C ASP A 111 10.20 -1.95 16.61
N ALA A 112 9.72 -3.15 16.26
CA ALA A 112 8.56 -3.32 15.37
C ALA A 112 7.32 -2.65 15.97
N VAL A 113 7.02 -2.94 17.24
CA VAL A 113 5.90 -2.32 17.97
C VAL A 113 6.07 -0.81 18.13
N ILE A 114 7.29 -0.32 18.37
CA ILE A 114 7.56 1.12 18.49
C ILE A 114 7.24 1.82 17.16
N TRP A 115 7.67 1.27 16.03
CA TRP A 115 7.44 1.88 14.73
C TRP A 115 6.01 1.74 14.24
N GLU A 116 5.34 0.63 14.53
CA GLU A 116 3.92 0.44 14.24
C GLU A 116 3.08 1.48 14.99
N ARG A 117 3.32 1.64 16.30
CA ARG A 117 2.62 2.62 17.13
C ARG A 117 2.91 4.07 16.72
N ARG A 118 4.03 4.33 16.04
CA ARG A 118 4.33 5.65 15.48
C ARG A 118 3.58 5.89 14.17
N GLY A 119 3.28 4.84 13.39
CA GLY A 119 2.48 4.94 12.17
C GLY A 119 1.03 5.35 12.42
N SER A 120 0.50 5.10 13.62
CA SER A 120 -0.86 5.50 14.00
C SER A 120 -0.99 6.96 14.47
N LYS A 121 0.06 7.78 14.35
CA LYS A 121 0.11 9.16 14.87
C LYS A 121 0.41 10.16 13.77
#